data_AF-A0A2S1WLD7-F1
#
_entry.id   AF-A0A2S1WLD7-F1
#
_cell.length_a   1.000
_cell.length_b   1.000
_cell.length_c   1.000
_cell.angle_alpha   90.00
_cell.angle_beta   90.00
_cell.angle_gamma   90.00
#
_symmetry.space_group_name_H-M   'P 1'
#
loop_
_entity.id
_entity.type
_entity.pdbx_description
1 polymer ?
#
loop_
_entity_poly.entity_id
_entity_poly.type
_entity_poly.pdbx_seq_one_letter_code
_entity_poly.pdbx_strand_id
1 'polypeptide(L)' 'IHCHTPATDASGTVKATMDVMYDQWENMKLPAKLRISMACCLNMCGAVSNCSDLILPSFGLISNRKPPFVLNPNLEN' A
#
# COMPACT_ATOMS: atom_id res chain seq x y z
N ILE A 1 -3.01 -10.36 -10.96
CA ILE A 1 -3.82 -10.04 -9.76
C ILE A 1 -3.64 -11.18 -8.76
N HIS A 2 -2.91 -10.95 -7.66
CA HIS A 2 -2.65 -11.99 -6.65
C HIS A 2 -3.52 -11.79 -5.39
N CYS A 3 -3.79 -10.53 -5.05
CA CYS A 3 -4.74 -10.17 -4.01
C CYS A 3 -6.09 -9.79 -4.65
N HIS A 4 -7.20 -10.22 -4.04
CA HIS A 4 -8.56 -9.90 -4.48
C HIS A 4 -9.18 -8.70 -3.78
N THR A 5 -8.56 -8.21 -2.71
CA THR A 5 -8.99 -7.02 -1.98
C THR A 5 -8.05 -5.81 -2.11
N PRO A 6 -7.26 -5.62 -3.19
CA PRO A 6 -6.32 -4.50 -3.27
C PRO A 6 -7.08 -3.18 -3.38
N ALA A 7 -6.72 -2.21 -2.53
CA ALA A 7 -7.19 -0.84 -2.66
C ALA A 7 -6.31 -0.03 -3.62
N THR A 8 -5.05 -0.43 -3.80
CA THR A 8 -4.07 0.22 -4.68
C THR A 8 -3.07 -0.81 -5.22
N ASP A 9 -2.48 -0.54 -6.39
CA ASP A 9 -1.44 -1.40 -6.97
C ASP A 9 -0.16 -1.36 -6.14
N ALA A 10 0.31 -2.55 -5.79
CA ALA A 10 1.49 -2.70 -4.94
C ALA A 10 2.79 -2.39 -5.73
N SER A 11 2.97 -3.09 -6.84
CA SER A 11 4.21 -3.06 -7.61
C SER A 11 4.57 -1.68 -8.16
N GLY A 12 3.59 -0.96 -8.71
CA GLY A 12 3.79 0.30 -9.41
C GLY A 12 4.16 1.44 -8.48
N THR A 13 3.53 1.52 -7.30
CA THR A 13 3.86 2.58 -6.33
C THR A 13 5.20 2.34 -5.64
N VAL A 14 5.58 1.07 -5.37
CA VAL A 14 6.95 0.76 -4.92
C VAL A 14 7.97 1.16 -5.98
N LYS A 15 7.74 0.80 -7.24
CA LYS A 15 8.65 1.14 -8.34
C LYS A 15 8.84 2.65 -8.51
N ALA A 16 7.74 3.42 -8.54
CA ALA A 16 7.81 4.87 -8.66
C ALA A 16 8.57 5.52 -7.50
N THR A 17 8.37 5.02 -6.28
CA THR A 17 9.08 5.53 -5.09
C THR A 17 10.57 5.20 -5.13
N MET A 18 10.91 3.97 -5.55
CA MET A 18 12.31 3.54 -5.70
C MET A 18 13.04 4.30 -6.81
N ASP A 19 12.37 4.65 -7.91
CA ASP A 19 12.97 5.41 -9.01
C ASP A 19 13.32 6.84 -8.58
N VAL A 20 12.48 7.50 -7.79
CA VAL A 20 12.76 8.84 -7.25
C VAL A 20 13.89 8.81 -6.22
N MET A 21 13.94 7.78 -5.38
CA MET A 21 14.93 7.68 -4.30
C MET A 21 16.24 7.00 -4.75
N TYR A 22 16.37 6.63 -6.03
CA TYR A 22 17.51 5.90 -6.55
C TYR A 22 18.85 6.64 -6.33
N ASP A 23 18.92 7.93 -6.65
CA ASP A 23 20.14 8.76 -6.47
C ASP A 23 20.58 8.87 -5.00
N GLN A 24 19.62 8.85 -4.07
CA GLN A 24 19.89 8.94 -2.64
C GLN A 24 20.39 7.61 -2.06
N TRP A 25 19.96 6.49 -2.67
CA TRP A 25 20.43 5.15 -2.33
C TRP A 25 21.84 4.88 -2.83
N GLU A 26 22.16 5.30 -4.06
CA GLU A 26 23.48 5.10 -4.66
C GLU A 26 24.57 5.88 -3.90
N ASN A 27 24.29 7.13 -3.54
CA ASN A 27 25.26 7.99 -2.86
C ASN A 27 25.26 7.87 -1.32
N MET A 28 24.42 7.01 -0.73
CA MET A 28 24.25 6.82 0.73
C MET A 28 24.24 8.15 1.52
N LYS A 29 23.53 9.16 1.02
CA LYS A 29 23.49 10.51 1.63
C LYS A 29 22.66 10.58 2.91
N LEU A 30 21.95 9.50 3.27
CA LEU A 30 21.11 9.44 4.46
C LEU A 30 21.93 9.04 5.70
N PRO A 31 21.69 9.68 6.87
CA PRO A 31 22.44 9.42 8.10
C PRO A 31 22.16 8.05 8.72
N ALA A 32 21.10 7.35 8.30
CA ALA A 32 20.71 6.04 8.80
C ALA A 32 19.99 5.22 7.71
N LYS A 33 19.89 3.90 7.94
CA LYS A 33 19.23 2.96 7.03
C LYS A 33 17.71 3.21 7.02
N LEU A 34 17.24 3.89 5.98
CA LEU A 34 15.81 4.12 5.73
C LEU A 34 15.12 2.82 5.29
N ARG A 35 14.10 2.37 6.01
CA ARG A 35 13.22 1.26 5.56
C ARG A 35 11.87 1.79 5.11
N ILE A 36 11.53 1.56 3.84
CA ILE A 36 10.24 1.92 3.25
C ILE A 36 9.41 0.65 3.11
N SER A 37 8.20 0.67 3.66
CA SER A 37 7.24 -0.42 3.51
C SER A 37 5.95 0.09 2.87
N MET A 38 5.32 -0.76 2.06
CA MET A 38 4.03 -0.45 1.45
C MET A 38 3.05 -1.62 1.59
N ALA A 39 1.80 -1.29 1.91
CA ALA A 39 0.68 -2.22 1.93
C ALA A 39 -0.37 -1.81 0.91
N CYS A 40 -0.89 -2.78 0.17
CA CYS A 40 -1.96 -2.62 -0.80
C CYS A 40 -3.37 -2.48 -0.19
N CYS A 41 -3.54 -2.80 1.10
CA CYS A 41 -4.83 -2.78 1.82
C CYS A 41 -4.63 -2.46 3.32
N LEU A 42 -5.74 -2.19 4.03
CA LEU A 42 -5.76 -2.03 5.49
C LEU A 42 -5.37 -3.28 6.27
N ASN A 43 -5.36 -4.45 5.63
CA ASN A 43 -4.87 -5.69 6.26
C ASN A 43 -3.36 -5.68 6.50
N MET A 44 -2.62 -4.68 5.99
CA MET A 44 -1.19 -4.46 6.24
C MET A 44 -0.35 -5.74 6.12
N CYS A 45 -0.49 -6.46 5.00
CA CYS A 45 0.26 -7.69 4.78
C CYS A 45 1.76 -7.38 4.65
N GLY A 46 2.60 -7.97 5.51
CA GLY A 46 4.06 -7.79 5.51
C GLY A 46 4.57 -6.88 6.63
N ALA A 47 5.78 -6.34 6.48
CA ALA A 47 6.44 -5.49 7.48
C ALA A 47 5.95 -4.03 7.48
N VAL A 48 4.64 -3.82 7.27
CA VAL A 48 4.09 -2.50 6.93
C VAL A 48 3.64 -1.69 8.14
N SER A 49 3.52 -2.27 9.34
CA SER A 49 2.76 -1.59 10.40
C SER A 49 3.55 -0.92 11.53
N ASN A 50 4.84 -1.20 11.73
CA ASN A 50 5.50 -0.74 12.97
C ASN A 50 7.01 -0.44 12.85
N CYS A 51 7.73 -1.02 11.89
CA CYS A 51 9.20 -0.98 11.85
C CYS A 51 9.79 -0.14 10.70
N SER A 52 8.95 0.62 9.99
CA SER A 52 9.36 1.38 8.81
C SER A 52 9.29 2.87 9.09
N ASP A 53 10.37 3.57 8.75
CA ASP A 53 10.50 5.02 8.96
C ASP A 53 9.53 5.79 8.05
N LEU A 54 9.14 5.18 6.92
CA LEU A 54 8.10 5.67 6.01
C LEU A 54 7.14 4.54 5.66
N ILE A 55 5.87 4.75 5.98
CA ILE A 55 4.77 3.84 5.67
C ILE A 55 3.91 4.49 4.59
N LEU A 56 3.70 3.77 3.48
CA LEU A 56 2.76 4.15 2.43
C LEU A 56 1.48 3.30 2.57
N PRO A 57 0.51 3.72 3.40
CA PRO A 57 -0.76 3.01 3.48
C PRO A 57 -1.59 3.33 2.25
N SER A 58 -2.11 2.29 1.60
CA SER A 58 -3.14 2.41 0.58
C SER A 58 -4.48 2.79 1.24
N PHE A 59 -4.61 4.00 1.81
CA PHE A 59 -5.86 4.55 2.34
C PHE A 59 -6.71 5.22 1.24
N GLY A 60 -6.82 4.54 0.10
CA GLY A 60 -7.61 5.05 -1.01
C GLY A 60 -7.55 4.13 -2.21
N LEU A 61 -8.68 3.50 -2.53
CA LEU A 61 -9.63 3.96 -3.55
C LEU A 61 -10.89 3.05 -3.54
N ILE A 62 -12.04 3.65 -3.82
CA ILE A 62 -13.39 3.11 -4.10
C ILE A 62 -14.05 2.19 -3.04
N SER A 63 -13.41 1.13 -2.52
CA SER A 63 -14.10 0.13 -1.66
C SER A 63 -14.13 0.44 -0.17
N ASN A 64 -13.26 1.33 0.34
CA ASN A 64 -13.21 1.66 1.77
C ASN A 64 -13.94 2.97 2.13
N ARG A 65 -14.16 3.87 1.15
CA ARG A 65 -14.94 5.10 1.34
C ARG A 65 -16.40 4.98 0.89
N LYS A 66 -16.73 3.97 0.08
CA LYS A 66 -18.11 3.59 -0.25
C LYS A 66 -18.49 2.38 0.61
N PRO A 67 -19.73 2.30 1.12
CA PRO A 67 -20.19 1.11 1.82
C PRO A 67 -20.01 -0.12 0.92
N PRO A 68 -19.67 -1.29 1.47
CA PRO A 68 -19.51 -2.51 0.68
C PRO A 68 -20.81 -2.81 -0.06
N PHE A 69 -20.69 -3.25 -1.30
CA PHE A 69 -21.85 -3.67 -2.07
C PHE A 69 -22.36 -5.00 -1.48
N VAL A 70 -23.52 -4.95 -0.83
CA VAL A 70 -24.13 -6.12 -0.21
C VAL A 70 -24.94 -6.86 -1.26
N LEU A 71 -24.38 -7.95 -1.79
CA LEU A 71 -25.09 -8.91 -2.65
C LEU A 71 -25.90 -9.87 -1.77
N ASN A 72 -27.04 -9.40 -1.26
CA ASN A 72 -28.01 -10.27 -0.58
C ASN A 72 -29.09 -10.70 -1.59
N PRO A 73 -29.18 -11.99 -1.98
CA PRO A 73 -30.27 -12.46 -2.83
C PRO A 73 -31.63 -12.45 -2.13
N ASN A 74 -31.69 -12.09 -0.84
CA ASN A 74 -32.90 -12.14 0.01
C ASN A 74 -33.38 -10.76 0.50
N LEU A 75 -32.87 -9.65 -0.03
CA LEU A 75 -33.31 -8.28 0.34
C LEU A 75 -33.91 -7.49 -0.85
N GLU A 76 -34.22 -8.16 -1.96
CA GLU A 76 -34.89 -7.55 -3.13
C GLU A 76 -36.42 -7.75 -3.13
N ASN A 77 -37.04 -8.01 -1.97
CA ASN A 77 -38.50 -7.96 -1.79
C ASN A 77 -38.88 -6.87 -0.80
#